data_AF-D8L9M3-F1
#
_entry.id   AF-D8L9M3-F1
#
_cell.length_a   1.000
_cell.length_b   1.000
_cell.length_c   1.000
_cell.angle_alpha   90.00
_cell.angle_beta   90.00
_cell.angle_gamma   90.00
#
_symmetry.space_group_name_H-M   'P 1'
#
loop_
_entity.id
_entity.type
_entity.pdbx_description
1 polymer ?
#
loop_
_entity_poly.entity_id
_entity_poly.type
_entity_poly.pdbx_seq_one_letter_code
_entity_poly.pdbx_strand_id
1 'polypeptide(L)'
;MATVAAKLGVLMACALLLLAVGCQASPFWPLEVGFYHDKCPQAEAVVKGVMEKAISQNPGNGAAMIRMLFHDCFVEGCDASVLLRPDPVQPDAGEAQPAERPFPARLRAD
;
A
#
# COMPACT_ATOMS: atom_id res chain seq x y z
N MET A 1 -29.93 -30.04 37.43
CA MET A 1 -30.56 -29.49 36.21
C MET A 1 -30.32 -27.98 36.07
N ALA A 2 -30.63 -27.14 37.07
CA ALA A 2 -30.40 -25.69 37.02
C ALA A 2 -28.93 -25.26 36.80
N THR A 3 -27.97 -25.99 37.37
CA THR A 3 -26.53 -25.71 37.23
C THR A 3 -25.97 -26.03 35.84
N VAL A 4 -26.63 -26.91 35.08
CA VAL A 4 -26.23 -27.27 33.70
C VAL A 4 -26.72 -26.20 32.73
N ALA A 5 -27.95 -25.71 32.91
CA ALA A 5 -28.50 -24.62 32.12
C ALA A 5 -27.71 -23.30 32.30
N ALA A 6 -27.30 -22.98 33.54
CA ALA A 6 -26.47 -21.81 33.81
C ALA A 6 -25.09 -21.89 33.16
N LYS A 7 -24.43 -23.07 33.20
CA LYS A 7 -23.14 -23.29 32.53
C LYS A 7 -23.26 -23.19 31.01
N LEU A 8 -24.34 -23.73 30.44
CA LEU A 8 -24.60 -23.64 28.99
C LEU A 8 -24.87 -22.19 28.55
N GLY A 9 -25.62 -21.43 29.35
CA GLY A 9 -25.89 -20.01 29.10
C GLY A 9 -24.62 -19.15 29.14
N VAL A 10 -23.73 -19.37 30.11
CA VAL A 10 -22.44 -18.67 30.20
C VAL A 10 -21.55 -19.02 29.00
N LEU A 11 -21.46 -20.29 28.60
CA LEU A 11 -20.69 -20.71 27.43
C LEU A 11 -21.20 -20.09 26.13
N MET A 12 -22.53 -20.05 25.94
CA MET A 12 -23.13 -19.40 24.78
C MET A 12 -22.87 -17.89 24.76
N ALA A 13 -23.00 -17.21 25.90
CA ALA A 13 -22.69 -15.79 26.01
C ALA A 13 -21.21 -15.48 25.71
N CYS A 14 -20.29 -16.29 26.23
CA CYS A 14 -18.86 -16.18 25.91
C CYS A 14 -18.58 -16.43 24.41
N ALA A 15 -19.22 -17.43 23.80
CA ALA A 15 -19.07 -17.70 22.37
C ALA A 15 -19.59 -16.53 21.50
N LEU A 16 -20.74 -15.95 21.86
CA LEU A 16 -21.31 -14.76 21.21
C LEU A 16 -20.39 -13.53 21.35
N LEU A 17 -19.80 -13.31 22.54
CA LEU A 17 -18.82 -12.26 22.78
C LEU A 17 -17.54 -12.44 21.96
N LEU A 18 -17.02 -13.66 21.86
CA LEU A 18 -15.82 -13.97 21.06
C LEU A 18 -16.08 -13.77 19.55
N LEU A 19 -17.28 -14.14 19.06
CA LEU A 19 -17.68 -13.90 17.66
C LEU A 19 -17.82 -12.41 17.34
N ALA A 20 -18.37 -11.62 18.27
CA ALA A 20 -18.52 -10.17 18.09
C ALA A 20 -17.16 -9.44 18.04
N VAL A 21 -16.18 -9.88 18.82
CA VAL A 21 -14.82 -9.31 18.80
C VAL A 21 -14.03 -9.78 17.57
N GLY A 22 -14.24 -11.02 17.10
CA GLY A 22 -13.56 -11.58 15.93
C GLY A 22 -13.91 -10.91 14.59
N CYS A 23 -14.99 -10.12 14.52
CA CYS A 23 -15.40 -9.42 13.29
C CYS A 23 -14.64 -8.10 13.03
N GLN A 24 -13.82 -7.66 13.98
CA GLN A 24 -13.21 -6.32 13.99
C GLN A 24 -11.69 -6.37 13.76
N ALA A 25 -11.17 -7.03 12.72
CA ALA A 25 -9.74 -6.94 12.42
C ALA A 25 -9.37 -7.27 10.97
N SER A 26 -9.82 -6.45 10.03
CA SER A 26 -8.90 -5.99 9.00
C SER A 26 -9.01 -4.48 8.91
N PRO A 27 -7.94 -3.70 9.16
CA PRO A 27 -7.93 -2.28 8.93
C PRO A 27 -7.75 -2.05 7.42
N PHE A 28 -8.60 -2.67 6.59
CA PHE A 28 -8.69 -2.30 5.20
C PHE A 28 -9.48 -1.00 5.18
N TRP A 29 -8.77 0.13 5.15
CA TRP A 29 -9.35 1.36 4.65
C TRP A 29 -9.91 1.03 3.26
N PRO A 30 -11.22 1.17 3.02
CA PRO A 30 -11.77 0.87 1.72
C PRO A 30 -11.10 1.78 0.71
N LEU A 31 -10.43 1.19 -0.29
CA LEU A 31 -9.97 1.96 -1.43
C LEU A 31 -11.19 2.46 -2.19
N GLU A 32 -11.18 3.75 -2.53
CA GLU A 32 -12.27 4.40 -3.25
C GLU A 32 -11.75 4.97 -4.56
N VAL A 33 -12.47 4.69 -5.65
CA VAL A 33 -12.20 5.32 -6.94
C VAL A 33 -12.57 6.79 -6.84
N GLY A 34 -11.65 7.69 -7.21
CA GLY A 34 -11.85 9.12 -7.04
C GLY A 34 -11.53 9.64 -5.64
N PHE A 35 -10.76 8.90 -4.83
CA PHE A 35 -10.27 9.37 -3.53
C PHE A 35 -9.66 10.78 -3.56
N TYR A 36 -9.02 11.15 -4.67
CA TYR A 36 -8.40 12.47 -4.84
C TYR A 36 -9.35 13.55 -5.36
N HIS A 37 -10.61 13.26 -5.68
CA HIS A 37 -11.53 14.18 -6.35
C HIS A 37 -11.64 15.55 -5.65
N ASP A 38 -11.89 15.54 -4.33
CA ASP A 38 -12.10 16.78 -3.57
C ASP A 38 -10.79 17.41 -3.06
N LYS A 39 -9.75 16.60 -2.85
CA LYS A 39 -8.49 17.06 -2.24
C LYS A 39 -7.45 17.50 -3.28
N CYS A 40 -7.34 16.77 -4.36
CA CYS A 40 -6.37 16.99 -5.43
C CYS A 40 -6.92 16.47 -6.77
N PRO A 41 -7.90 17.18 -7.38
CA PRO A 41 -8.62 16.69 -8.57
C PRO A 41 -7.72 16.45 -9.79
N GLN A 42 -6.54 17.06 -9.82
CA GLN A 42 -5.56 16.93 -10.91
C GLN A 42 -4.60 15.74 -10.72
N ALA A 43 -4.62 15.05 -9.58
CA ALA A 43 -3.65 14.01 -9.26
C ALA A 43 -3.58 12.91 -10.33
N GLU A 44 -4.73 12.33 -10.67
CA GLU A 44 -4.80 11.25 -11.68
C GLU A 44 -4.39 11.73 -13.08
N ALA A 45 -4.79 12.95 -13.45
CA ALA A 45 -4.43 13.55 -14.74
C ALA A 45 -2.92 13.81 -14.87
N VAL A 46 -2.29 14.34 -13.81
CA VAL A 46 -0.84 14.60 -13.77
C VAL A 46 -0.06 13.29 -13.87
N VAL A 47 -0.42 12.28 -13.07
CA VAL A 47 0.24 10.96 -13.10
C VAL A 47 0.12 10.34 -14.49
N LYS A 48 -1.06 10.38 -15.10
CA LYS A 48 -1.28 9.90 -16.46
C LYS A 48 -0.39 10.61 -17.47
N GLY A 49 -0.35 11.94 -17.46
CA GLY A 49 0.45 12.72 -18.40
C GLY A 49 1.96 12.47 -18.26
N VAL A 50 2.47 12.34 -17.04
CA VAL A 50 3.89 11.98 -16.80
C VAL A 50 4.18 10.58 -17.34
N MET A 51 3.28 9.63 -17.09
CA MET A 51 3.47 8.25 -17.55
C MET A 51 3.43 8.13 -19.07
N GLU A 52 2.49 8.82 -19.73
CA GLU A 52 2.40 8.87 -21.19
C GLU A 52 3.69 9.42 -21.81
N LYS A 53 4.23 10.51 -21.26
CA LYS A 53 5.52 11.09 -21.68
C LYS A 53 6.69 10.13 -21.44
N ALA A 54 6.70 9.41 -20.30
CA ALA A 54 7.73 8.44 -20.00
C ALA A 54 7.68 7.25 -20.97
N ILE A 55 6.49 6.73 -21.27
CA ILE A 55 6.28 5.63 -22.22
C ILE A 55 6.65 6.05 -23.64
N SER A 56 6.32 7.29 -24.05
CA SER A 56 6.69 7.79 -25.37
C SER A 56 8.21 7.91 -25.55
N GLN A 57 8.94 8.18 -24.47
CA GLN A 57 10.41 8.21 -24.47
C GLN A 57 11.02 6.79 -24.49
N ASN A 58 10.44 5.86 -23.72
CA ASN A 58 10.84 4.46 -23.71
C ASN A 58 9.63 3.58 -23.38
N PRO A 59 9.15 2.76 -24.34
CA PRO A 59 8.01 1.86 -24.11
C PRO A 59 8.21 0.89 -22.93
N GLY A 60 9.46 0.55 -22.61
CA GLY A 60 9.81 -0.31 -21.46
C GLY A 60 9.42 0.29 -20.11
N ASN A 61 9.22 1.60 -20.01
CA ASN A 61 8.82 2.25 -18.76
C ASN A 61 7.44 1.77 -18.28
N GLY A 62 6.52 1.47 -19.19
CA GLY A 62 5.20 0.90 -18.84
C GLY A 62 5.32 -0.43 -18.12
N ALA A 63 6.07 -1.36 -18.71
CA ALA A 63 6.32 -2.67 -18.12
C ALA A 63 7.11 -2.58 -16.80
N ALA A 64 8.09 -1.67 -16.73
CA ALA A 64 8.86 -1.43 -15.51
C ALA A 64 7.99 -0.94 -14.35
N MET A 65 7.06 0.01 -14.60
CA MET A 65 6.16 0.52 -13.57
C MET A 65 5.21 -0.56 -13.06
N ILE A 66 4.66 -1.39 -13.95
CA ILE A 66 3.81 -2.51 -13.56
C ILE A 66 4.60 -3.49 -12.68
N ARG A 67 5.81 -3.87 -13.11
CA ARG A 67 6.68 -4.76 -12.34
C ARG A 67 7.02 -4.19 -10.96
N MET A 68 7.29 -2.89 -10.87
CA MET A 68 7.55 -2.22 -9.60
C MET A 68 6.35 -2.31 -8.66
N LEU A 69 5.14 -2.02 -9.14
CA LEU A 69 3.90 -2.15 -8.35
C LEU A 69 3.71 -3.57 -7.81
N PHE A 70 3.97 -4.58 -8.66
CA PHE A 70 3.94 -5.97 -8.21
C PHE A 70 4.99 -6.25 -7.14
N HIS A 71 6.22 -5.75 -7.30
CA HIS A 71 7.29 -5.96 -6.32
C HIS A 71 7.00 -5.32 -4.97
N ASP A 72 6.38 -4.13 -4.96
CA ASP A 72 5.96 -3.44 -3.74
C ASP A 72 4.88 -4.26 -3.03
N CYS A 73 3.76 -4.51 -3.72
CA CYS A 73 2.62 -5.19 -3.13
C CYS A 73 2.86 -6.65 -2.71
N PHE A 74 3.85 -7.34 -3.29
CA PHE A 74 4.11 -8.74 -2.97
C PHE A 74 4.82 -8.92 -1.62
N VAL A 75 5.55 -7.91 -1.16
CA VAL A 75 6.31 -7.95 0.10
C VAL A 75 5.64 -7.01 1.08
N GLU A 76 4.95 -7.56 2.07
CA GLU A 76 4.39 -6.82 3.23
C GLU A 76 3.33 -5.73 2.94
N GLY A 77 3.10 -5.33 1.69
CA GLY A 77 1.94 -4.52 1.29
C GLY A 77 2.24 -3.48 0.20
N CYS A 78 1.20 -2.80 -0.29
CA CYS A 78 1.35 -1.72 -1.28
C CYS A 78 1.59 -0.38 -0.56
N ASP A 79 2.76 -0.21 0.05
CA ASP A 79 3.08 0.94 0.90
C ASP A 79 4.24 1.80 0.37
N ALA A 80 4.73 1.50 -0.83
CA ALA A 80 5.86 2.16 -1.48
C ALA A 80 7.21 2.01 -0.75
N SER A 81 7.34 1.04 0.15
CA SER A 81 8.58 0.76 0.90
C SER A 81 9.77 0.46 -0.01
N VAL A 82 9.54 -0.15 -1.18
CA VAL A 82 10.61 -0.44 -2.16
C VAL A 82 11.29 0.82 -2.71
N LEU A 83 10.66 1.99 -2.58
CA LEU A 83 11.20 3.28 -3.04
C LEU A 83 12.13 3.95 -2.02
N LEU A 84 12.22 3.43 -0.79
CA LEU A 84 13.10 3.97 0.24
C LEU A 84 14.57 3.70 -0.11
N ARG A 85 15.42 4.70 0.12
CA ARG A 85 16.87 4.51 0.04
C ARG A 85 17.42 4.21 1.43
N PRO A 86 18.48 3.38 1.55
CA PRO A 86 19.17 3.18 2.81
C PRO A 86 19.63 4.52 3.39
N ASP A 87 19.37 4.72 4.67
CA ASP A 87 19.93 5.85 5.41
C ASP A 87 21.42 5.56 5.65
N PRO A 88 22.34 6.48 5.29
CA PRO A 88 23.76 6.32 5.59
C PRO A 88 24.08 6.14 7.09
N VAL A 89 23.13 6.41 7.99
CA VAL A 89 23.28 6.24 9.45
C VAL A 89 22.89 4.84 9.95
N GLN A 90 22.23 4.01 9.13
CA GLN A 90 21.82 2.64 9.51
C GLN A 90 22.92 1.63 9.12
N PRO A 91 23.65 1.01 10.07
CA PRO A 91 24.83 0.18 9.76
C PRO A 91 24.51 -1.19 9.11
N ASP A 92 23.23 -1.53 8.97
CA ASP A 92 22.75 -2.87 8.60
C ASP A 92 21.64 -2.88 7.54
N ALA A 93 21.26 -1.73 6.97
CA ALA A 93 20.43 -1.70 5.77
C ALA A 93 21.29 -2.14 4.58
N GLY A 94 21.04 -3.35 4.08
CA GLY A 94 21.82 -4.04 3.06
C GLY A 94 22.38 -3.13 1.96
N GLU A 95 23.65 -3.35 1.66
CA GLU A 95 24.48 -2.60 0.72
C GLU A 95 23.69 -2.10 -0.50
N ALA A 96 23.46 -0.78 -0.53
CA ALA A 96 22.83 -0.13 -1.67
C ALA A 96 23.73 -0.29 -2.89
N GLN A 97 23.25 -1.01 -3.90
CA GLN A 97 23.79 -0.88 -5.25
C GLN A 97 23.77 0.60 -5.66
N PRO A 98 24.78 1.09 -6.39
CA PRO A 98 24.84 2.50 -6.79
C PRO A 98 23.53 2.88 -7.45
N ALA A 99 22.89 3.96 -6.96
CA ALA A 99 21.65 4.48 -7.50
C ALA A 99 21.86 4.83 -8.99
N GLU A 100 21.47 3.90 -9.86
CA GLU A 100 21.42 4.12 -11.31
C GLU A 100 20.50 5.30 -11.57
N ARG A 101 21.13 6.38 -12.07
CA ARG A 101 20.60 7.62 -12.65
C ARG A 101 19.38 8.23 -11.94
N PRO A 102 19.54 9.40 -11.27
CA PRO A 102 18.42 10.19 -10.80
C PRO A 102 17.34 10.31 -11.88
N PHE A 103 16.09 10.06 -11.50
CA PHE A 103 14.94 10.45 -12.30
C PHE A 103 15.17 11.91 -12.72
N PRO A 104 15.12 12.25 -14.01
CA PRO A 104 15.46 13.59 -14.44
C PRO A 104 14.57 14.57 -13.70
N ALA A 105 15.19 15.47 -12.93
CA ALA A 105 14.55 16.58 -12.24
C ALA A 105 14.05 17.65 -13.24
N ARG A 106 13.32 17.25 -14.28
CA ARG A 106 12.60 18.14 -15.19
C ARG A 106 11.09 18.07 -14.94
N LEU A 107 10.71 18.32 -13.69
CA LEU A 107 9.37 18.75 -13.30
C LEU A 107 9.38 20.16 -12.68
N ARG A 108 10.41 20.97 -13.01
CA ARG A 108 10.39 22.39 -12.67
C ARG A 108 9.89 23.18 -13.89
N ALA A 109 8.63 23.58 -13.80
CA ALA A 109 7.95 24.57 -14.63
C ALA A 109 7.88 24.27 -16.13
N ASP A 110 6.76 23.69 -16.56
CA ASP A 110 5.99 24.09 -17.74
C ASP A 110 4.51 23.81 -17.44
#